data_AF-A0A5J4R6T3-F1
#
_entry.id   AF-A0A5J4R6T3-F1
#
_cell.length_a   1.000
_cell.length_b   1.000
_cell.length_c   1.000
_cell.angle_alpha   90.00
_cell.angle_beta   90.00
_cell.angle_gamma   90.00
#
_symmetry.space_group_name_H-M   'P 1'
#
loop_
_entity.id
_entity.type
_entity.pdbx_description
1 polymer ?
#
loop_
_entity_poly.entity_id
_entity_poly.type
_entity_poly.pdbx_seq_one_letter_code
_entity_poly.pdbx_strand_id
1 'polypeptide(L)'
;VKSTLKLFINEILTNGVKNVEEDWVEFYNNETEPVDMTGYKIYDDGGVKKTYIFPEGTTIASGGYLVFYTDEVFGFGLGKGGDELTLLNPEDEQVDYVIIPALGESETYGRSSDGADSWSIFTTSSQGISNSNGTIKP
;
A
#
# COMPACT_ATOMS: atom_id res chain seq x y z
N VAL A 1 14.58 -0.49 16.93
CA VAL A 1 15.69 -0.59 15.96
C VAL A 1 15.04 -0.43 14.60
N LYS A 2 15.60 0.29 13.62
CA LYS A 2 14.89 0.42 12.33
C LYS A 2 14.80 -0.98 11.71
N SER A 3 13.59 -1.44 11.36
CA SER A 3 13.38 -2.74 10.72
C SER A 3 14.29 -2.86 9.48
N THR A 4 14.96 -4.00 9.32
CA THR A 4 15.80 -4.28 8.14
C THR A 4 15.01 -4.92 7.01
N LEU A 5 13.74 -5.26 7.24
CA LEU A 5 12.83 -5.84 6.25
C LEU A 5 12.54 -4.82 5.16
N LYS A 6 12.70 -5.25 3.91
CA LYS A 6 12.38 -4.47 2.70
C LYS A 6 10.96 -4.76 2.22
N LEU A 7 10.00 -4.50 3.11
CA LEU A 7 8.57 -4.52 2.80
C LEU A 7 8.11 -3.08 2.58
N PHE A 8 7.40 -2.84 1.48
CA PHE A 8 7.01 -1.50 1.07
C PHE A 8 5.51 -1.40 0.83
N ILE A 9 4.93 -0.24 1.12
CA ILE A 9 3.71 0.21 0.45
C ILE A 9 4.12 0.59 -0.97
N ASN A 10 3.51 -0.02 -1.99
CA ASN A 10 4.02 0.01 -3.36
C ASN A 10 3.17 0.86 -4.31
N GLU A 11 1.85 0.70 -4.26
CA GLU A 11 0.90 1.43 -5.10
C GLU A 11 -0.45 1.54 -4.39
N ILE A 12 -1.16 2.65 -4.59
CA ILE A 12 -2.38 2.99 -3.86
C ILE A 12 -3.40 3.61 -4.82
N LEU A 13 -4.65 3.19 -4.70
CA LEU A 13 -5.80 3.85 -5.28
C LEU A 13 -6.73 4.37 -4.18
N THR A 14 -7.08 5.65 -4.22
CA THR A 14 -7.99 6.29 -3.25
C THR A 14 -9.22 6.92 -3.89
N ASN A 15 -9.33 6.83 -5.22
CA ASN A 15 -10.40 7.44 -5.98
C ASN A 15 -10.87 6.51 -7.10
N GLY A 16 -11.17 5.27 -6.72
CA GLY A 16 -11.81 4.31 -7.61
C GLY A 16 -13.18 4.77 -8.08
N VAL A 17 -13.56 4.32 -9.28
CA VAL A 17 -14.89 4.54 -9.85
C VAL A 17 -15.90 3.70 -9.06
N LYS A 18 -16.87 4.35 -8.41
CA LYS A 18 -17.87 3.68 -7.57
C LYS A 18 -18.56 2.52 -8.30
N ASN A 19 -18.57 1.33 -7.67
CA ASN A 19 -19.10 0.07 -8.20
C ASN A 19 -18.36 -0.50 -9.43
N VAL A 20 -17.19 0.03 -9.77
CA VAL A 20 -16.36 -0.43 -10.89
C VAL A 20 -14.96 -0.77 -10.40
N GLU A 21 -14.41 0.07 -9.53
CA GLU A 21 -13.07 -0.03 -9.00
C GLU A 21 -13.10 0.39 -7.53
N GLU A 22 -12.73 -0.52 -6.65
CA GLU A 22 -12.64 -0.29 -5.21
C GLU A 22 -11.28 0.31 -4.87
N ASP A 23 -11.20 1.09 -3.79
CA ASP A 23 -9.94 1.63 -3.29
C ASP A 23 -9.06 0.49 -2.74
N TRP A 24 -7.76 0.57 -2.95
CA TRP A 24 -6.84 -0.49 -2.56
C TRP A 24 -5.44 0.03 -2.23
N VAL A 25 -4.72 -0.80 -1.48
CA VAL A 25 -3.30 -0.61 -1.14
C VAL A 25 -2.56 -1.89 -1.53
N GLU A 26 -1.45 -1.72 -2.23
CA GLU A 26 -0.53 -2.79 -2.57
C GLU A 26 0.72 -2.73 -1.71
N PHE A 27 1.19 -3.90 -1.28
CA PHE A 27 2.46 -4.10 -0.62
C PHE A 27 3.40 -4.93 -1.50
N TYR A 28 4.69 -4.58 -1.48
CA TYR A 28 5.74 -5.30 -2.21
C TYR A 28 6.81 -5.84 -1.25
N ASN A 29 7.14 -7.12 -1.41
CA ASN A 29 8.22 -7.78 -0.69
C ASN A 29 9.50 -7.83 -1.56
N ASN A 30 10.50 -7.03 -1.22
CA ASN A 30 11.79 -7.00 -1.92
C ASN A 30 12.84 -7.98 -1.33
N GLU A 31 12.44 -8.86 -0.42
CA GLU A 31 13.31 -9.91 0.11
C GLU A 31 13.40 -11.11 -0.84
N THR A 32 14.47 -11.89 -0.69
CA THR A 32 14.66 -13.17 -1.41
C THR A 32 13.86 -14.33 -0.80
N GLU A 33 13.17 -14.09 0.31
CA GLU A 33 12.34 -15.05 1.04
C GLU A 33 10.93 -14.49 1.24
N PRO A 34 9.92 -15.34 1.47
CA PRO A 34 8.59 -14.88 1.83
C PRO A 34 8.60 -14.06 3.13
N VAL A 35 7.79 -13.00 3.18
CA VAL A 35 7.55 -12.20 4.39
C VAL A 35 6.21 -12.59 4.98
N ASP A 36 6.22 -12.96 6.27
CA ASP A 36 5.02 -13.15 7.08
C ASP A 36 4.58 -11.80 7.65
N MET A 37 3.38 -11.37 7.26
CA MET A 37 2.76 -10.14 7.70
C MET A 37 1.83 -10.34 8.91
N THR A 38 1.77 -11.54 9.49
CA THR A 38 0.95 -11.80 10.68
C THR A 38 1.21 -10.76 11.78
N GLY A 39 0.16 -10.08 12.22
CA GLY A 39 0.24 -9.09 13.30
C GLY A 39 0.83 -7.74 12.90
N TYR A 40 1.21 -7.54 11.63
CA TYR A 40 1.51 -6.21 11.11
C TYR A 40 0.28 -5.32 11.26
N LYS A 41 0.49 -4.00 11.23
CA LYS A 41 -0.54 -3.00 11.47
C LYS A 41 -0.51 -1.95 10.39
N ILE A 42 -1.67 -1.58 9.86
CA ILE A 42 -1.82 -0.43 8.95
C ILE A 42 -2.93 0.50 9.44
N TYR A 43 -2.70 1.80 9.32
CA TYR A 43 -3.70 2.83 9.63
C TYR A 43 -3.51 4.08 8.76
N ASP A 44 -4.59 4.83 8.60
CA ASP A 44 -4.70 6.11 7.88
C ASP A 44 -4.42 7.33 8.79
N ASP A 45 -4.73 8.54 8.31
CA ASP A 45 -4.65 9.78 9.11
C ASP A 45 -5.52 9.78 10.40
N GLY A 46 -6.43 8.80 10.53
CA GLY A 46 -7.23 8.53 11.73
C GLY A 46 -6.42 7.92 12.88
N GLY A 47 -5.18 7.53 12.62
CA GLY A 47 -4.20 7.07 13.60
C GLY A 47 -4.47 5.68 14.18
N VAL A 48 -3.68 5.30 15.18
CA VAL A 48 -3.65 3.95 15.79
C VAL A 48 -4.98 3.43 16.36
N LYS A 49 -6.02 4.27 16.45
CA LYS A 49 -7.36 3.85 16.90
C LYS A 49 -8.17 3.19 15.79
N LYS A 50 -7.81 3.41 14.52
CA LYS A 50 -8.41 2.79 13.33
C LYS A 50 -7.37 1.91 12.63
N THR A 51 -6.76 1.02 13.38
CA THR A 51 -5.73 0.13 12.86
C THR A 51 -6.33 -1.18 12.37
N TYR A 52 -6.00 -1.55 11.14
CA TYR A 52 -6.15 -2.90 10.66
C TYR A 52 -4.93 -3.73 11.07
N ILE A 53 -5.18 -4.95 11.57
CA ILE A 53 -4.14 -5.90 11.95
C ILE A 53 -4.22 -7.08 10.98
N PHE A 54 -3.11 -7.36 10.30
CA PHE A 54 -3.06 -8.46 9.34
C PHE A 54 -3.23 -9.80 10.06
N PRO A 55 -4.15 -10.68 9.59
CA PRO A 55 -4.45 -11.95 10.24
C PRO A 55 -3.31 -12.95 10.10
N GLU A 56 -3.35 -13.99 10.94
CA GLU A 56 -2.40 -15.11 10.89
C GLU A 56 -2.35 -15.76 9.51
N GLY A 57 -1.12 -16.02 9.03
CA GLY A 57 -0.86 -16.66 7.74
C GLY A 57 -0.87 -15.71 6.55
N THR A 58 -1.03 -14.39 6.77
CA THR A 58 -0.85 -13.39 5.71
C THR A 58 0.61 -13.39 5.28
N THR A 59 0.90 -13.79 4.04
CA THR A 59 2.28 -13.87 3.53
C THR A 59 2.40 -13.21 2.17
N ILE A 60 3.55 -12.60 1.91
CA ILE A 60 3.94 -12.15 0.58
C ILE A 60 5.13 -12.99 0.13
N ALA A 61 5.02 -13.65 -1.01
CA ALA A 61 6.13 -14.38 -1.61
C ALA A 61 7.34 -13.46 -1.88
N SER A 62 8.53 -14.04 -2.03
CA SER A 62 9.71 -13.28 -2.46
C SER A 62 9.45 -12.57 -3.80
N GLY A 63 9.75 -11.27 -3.87
CA GLY A 63 9.48 -10.44 -5.04
C GLY A 63 7.99 -10.30 -5.38
N GLY A 64 7.11 -10.72 -4.46
CA GLY A 64 5.67 -10.76 -4.65
C GLY A 64 4.96 -9.48 -4.21
N TYR A 65 3.69 -9.42 -4.57
CA TYR A 65 2.78 -8.32 -4.29
C TYR A 65 1.58 -8.83 -3.49
N LEU A 66 1.04 -8.00 -2.64
CA LEU A 66 -0.19 -8.28 -1.92
C LEU A 66 -1.09 -7.05 -1.96
N VAL A 67 -2.29 -7.22 -2.51
CA VAL A 67 -3.28 -6.16 -2.72
C VAL A 67 -4.41 -6.33 -1.71
N PHE A 68 -4.76 -5.24 -1.02
CA PHE A 68 -5.88 -5.16 -0.09
C PHE A 68 -6.87 -4.09 -0.52
N TYR A 69 -8.13 -4.46 -0.63
CA TYR A 69 -9.23 -3.53 -0.89
C TYR A 69 -9.72 -2.91 0.42
N THR A 70 -9.72 -1.58 0.50
CA THR A 70 -9.90 -0.85 1.77
C THR A 70 -11.34 -0.89 2.26
N ASP A 71 -12.31 -0.83 1.32
CA ASP A 71 -13.75 -0.87 1.62
C ASP A 71 -14.18 -2.19 2.25
N GLU A 72 -13.56 -3.31 1.86
CA GLU A 72 -13.89 -4.64 2.37
C GLU A 72 -13.12 -5.00 3.65
N VAL A 73 -11.87 -4.53 3.80
CA VAL A 73 -10.93 -5.13 4.74
C VAL A 73 -10.51 -4.21 5.88
N PHE A 74 -10.22 -2.94 5.61
CA PHE A 74 -9.59 -2.07 6.60
C PHE A 74 -10.56 -1.45 7.61
N GLY A 75 -11.86 -1.40 7.27
CA GLY A 75 -12.86 -0.73 8.11
C GLY A 75 -12.67 0.79 8.18
N PHE A 76 -11.75 1.33 7.38
CA PHE A 76 -11.52 2.74 7.10
C PHE A 76 -11.35 2.91 5.58
N GLY A 77 -11.76 4.06 5.05
CA GLY A 77 -11.64 4.39 3.63
C GLY A 77 -10.56 5.45 3.43
N LEU A 78 -9.94 5.45 2.25
CA LEU A 78 -8.90 6.43 1.91
C LEU A 78 -9.50 7.71 1.33
N GLY A 79 -8.93 8.85 1.73
CA GLY A 79 -9.40 10.16 1.31
C GLY A 79 -9.05 10.50 -0.14
N LYS A 80 -10.06 10.76 -0.98
CA LYS A 80 -9.89 11.30 -2.36
C LYS A 80 -9.14 12.64 -2.41
N GLY A 81 -9.17 13.41 -1.31
CA GLY A 81 -8.49 14.71 -1.18
C GLY A 81 -7.01 14.62 -0.81
N GLY A 82 -6.47 13.41 -0.68
CA GLY A 82 -5.18 13.12 -0.07
C GLY A 82 -5.36 12.46 1.29
N ASP A 83 -4.34 11.71 1.71
CA ASP A 83 -4.35 10.88 2.91
C ASP A 83 -2.89 10.56 3.33
N GLU A 84 -2.71 9.80 4.40
CA GLU A 84 -1.43 9.18 4.75
C GLU A 84 -1.63 7.73 5.16
N LEU A 85 -0.63 6.89 4.95
CA LEU A 85 -0.64 5.50 5.39
C LEU A 85 0.63 5.19 6.14
N THR A 86 0.48 4.54 7.30
CA THR A 86 1.59 4.01 8.09
C THR A 86 1.49 2.51 8.21
N LEU A 87 2.59 1.80 7.91
CA LEU A 87 2.75 0.37 8.14
C LEU A 87 3.70 0.14 9.32
N LEU A 88 3.24 -0.59 10.34
CA LEU A 88 4.05 -1.03 11.47
C LEU A 88 4.20 -2.56 11.48
N ASN A 89 5.32 -3.03 12.03
CA ASN A 89 5.49 -4.44 12.38
C ASN A 89 4.73 -4.79 13.69
N PRO A 90 4.70 -6.08 14.10
CA PRO A 90 4.02 -6.48 15.34
C PRO A 90 4.54 -5.79 16.60
N GLU A 91 5.82 -5.40 16.62
CA GLU A 91 6.51 -4.68 17.68
C GLU A 91 6.27 -3.15 17.69
N ASP A 92 5.34 -2.65 16.87
CA ASP A 92 5.00 -1.22 16.73
C ASP A 92 6.14 -0.35 16.14
N GLU A 93 7.11 -0.96 15.47
CA GLU A 93 8.14 -0.25 14.71
C GLU A 93 7.66 0.06 13.29
N GLN A 94 7.85 1.31 12.86
CA GLN A 94 7.48 1.73 11.52
C GLN A 94 8.34 1.03 10.46
N VAL A 95 7.65 0.33 9.56
CA VAL A 95 8.20 -0.37 8.40
C VAL A 95 8.23 0.58 7.21
N ASP A 96 7.08 1.21 6.91
CA ASP A 96 6.96 2.15 5.80
C ASP A 96 5.89 3.22 6.07
N TYR A 97 5.97 4.32 5.32
CA TYR A 97 5.02 5.44 5.42
C TYR A 97 4.95 6.20 4.10
N VAL A 98 3.76 6.69 3.77
CA VAL A 98 3.49 7.48 2.57
C VAL A 98 2.46 8.57 2.85
N ILE A 99 2.72 9.77 2.29
CA ILE A 99 1.73 10.83 2.14
C ILE A 99 1.17 10.74 0.73
N ILE A 100 -0.13 10.57 0.62
CA ILE A 100 -0.86 10.38 -0.62
C ILE A 100 -1.42 11.75 -1.06
N PRO A 101 -1.09 12.24 -2.27
CA PRO A 101 -1.68 13.47 -2.78
C PRO A 101 -3.15 13.24 -3.17
N ALA A 102 -3.88 14.31 -3.48
CA ALA A 102 -5.18 14.17 -4.13
C ALA A 102 -5.02 13.48 -5.50
N LEU A 103 -5.84 12.46 -5.76
CA LEU A 103 -5.79 11.67 -6.99
C LEU A 103 -7.03 11.91 -7.87
N GLY A 104 -6.82 11.96 -9.18
CA GLY A 104 -7.91 11.88 -10.14
C GLY A 104 -8.62 10.52 -10.09
N GLU A 105 -9.78 10.43 -10.73
CA GLU A 105 -10.51 9.17 -10.83
C GLU A 105 -9.65 8.12 -11.55
N SER A 106 -9.54 6.93 -10.94
CA SER A 106 -8.69 5.81 -11.40
C SER A 106 -7.19 6.14 -11.56
N GLU A 107 -6.73 7.28 -11.04
CA GLU A 107 -5.30 7.53 -10.90
C GLU A 107 -4.78 6.83 -9.65
N THR A 108 -3.63 6.18 -9.77
CA THR A 108 -2.95 5.57 -8.63
C THR A 108 -1.71 6.36 -8.25
N TYR A 109 -1.28 6.22 -7.01
CA TYR A 109 -0.02 6.75 -6.52
C TYR A 109 0.89 5.58 -6.22
N GLY A 110 1.97 5.45 -6.99
CA GLY A 110 2.89 4.33 -6.88
C GLY A 110 4.33 4.77 -6.78
N ARG A 111 5.17 3.92 -6.18
CA ARG A 111 6.62 4.07 -6.25
C ARG A 111 7.07 3.97 -7.71
N SER A 112 8.02 4.79 -8.16
CA SER A 112 8.42 4.86 -9.58
C SER A 112 8.98 3.53 -10.13
N SER A 113 9.47 2.66 -9.25
CA SER A 113 9.65 1.22 -9.44
C SER A 113 9.41 0.54 -8.11
N ASP A 114 9.32 -0.80 -8.08
CA ASP A 114 8.99 -1.51 -6.83
C ASP A 114 9.99 -1.21 -5.71
N GLY A 115 9.48 -0.75 -4.57
CA GLY A 115 10.30 -0.34 -3.42
C GLY A 115 11.20 0.89 -3.63
N ALA A 116 11.04 1.66 -4.71
CA ALA A 116 11.81 2.89 -4.94
C ALA A 116 11.41 4.03 -3.99
N ASP A 117 12.36 4.87 -3.58
CA ASP A 117 12.09 6.03 -2.71
C ASP A 117 11.22 7.11 -3.38
N SER A 118 11.25 7.21 -4.70
CA SER A 118 10.45 8.17 -5.46
C SER A 118 9.06 7.64 -5.75
N TRP A 119 8.08 8.54 -5.73
CA TRP A 119 6.68 8.25 -6.05
C TRP A 119 6.21 9.03 -7.27
N SER A 120 5.16 8.54 -7.92
CA SER A 120 4.58 9.12 -9.13
C SER A 120 3.10 8.81 -9.19
N ILE A 121 2.35 9.68 -9.86
CA ILE A 121 0.95 9.40 -10.19
C ILE A 121 0.94 8.58 -11.47
N PHE A 122 0.22 7.46 -11.49
CA PHE A 122 0.01 6.67 -12.69
C PHE A 122 -1.41 6.91 -13.25
N THR A 123 -1.50 6.96 -14.58
CA THR A 123 -2.77 6.95 -15.34
C THR A 123 -3.20 5.55 -15.73
N THR A 124 -2.34 4.56 -15.50
CA THR A 124 -2.64 3.14 -15.66
C THR A 124 -1.92 2.42 -14.54
N SER A 125 -2.69 1.75 -13.69
CA SER A 125 -2.16 1.07 -12.51
C SER A 125 -1.32 -0.15 -12.89
N SER A 126 -0.48 -0.56 -11.94
CA SER A 126 0.33 -1.77 -11.99
C SER A 126 -0.12 -2.79 -10.94
N GLN A 127 -1.39 -2.73 -10.51
CA GLN A 127 -1.94 -3.60 -9.49
C GLN A 127 -1.60 -5.09 -9.71
N GLY A 128 -0.98 -5.70 -8.71
CA GLY A 128 -0.56 -7.10 -8.66
C GLY A 128 0.71 -7.42 -9.46
N ILE A 129 1.37 -6.43 -10.06
CA ILE A 129 2.59 -6.59 -10.87
C ILE A 129 3.58 -5.44 -10.61
N SER A 130 4.75 -5.50 -11.25
CA SER A 130 5.78 -4.46 -11.06
C SER A 130 5.33 -3.08 -11.51
N ASN A 131 5.62 -2.06 -10.69
CA ASN A 131 5.41 -0.64 -10.98
C ASN A 131 6.13 -0.15 -12.23
N SER A 132 7.12 -0.89 -12.73
CA SER A 132 7.75 -0.60 -14.03
C SER A 132 6.78 -0.74 -15.21
N ASN A 133 5.59 -1.31 -14.99
CA ASN A 133 4.52 -1.45 -15.98
C ASN A 133 3.43 -0.38 -15.83
N GLY A 134 3.48 0.46 -14.78
CA GLY A 134 2.57 1.59 -14.63
C GLY A 134 2.86 2.68 -15.66
N THR A 135 1.84 3.42 -16.08
CA THR A 135 2.02 4.57 -16.98
C THR A 135 2.01 5.86 -16.17
N ILE A 136 3.15 6.54 -16.08
CA ILE A 136 3.29 7.79 -15.32
C ILE A 136 2.51 8.92 -15.99
N LYS A 137 1.77 9.68 -15.17
CA LYS A 137 1.12 10.93 -15.57
C LYS A 137 2.19 11.97 -15.98
N PRO A 138 2.12 12.53 -17.20
CA PRO A 138 3.10 13.49 -17.71
C PRO A 138 3.25 14.77 -16.87
#